data_AF-A0A1H3CJ74-F1
#
_entry.id   AF-A0A1H3CJ74-F1
#
_cell.length_a   1.000
_cell.length_b   1.000
_cell.length_c   1.000
_cell.angle_alpha   90.00
_cell.angle_beta   90.00
_cell.angle_gamma   90.00
#
_symmetry.space_group_name_H-M   'P 1'
#
loop_
_entity.id
_entity.type
_entity.pdbx_description
1 polymer ?
#
loop_
_entity_poly.entity_id
_entity_poly.type
_entity_poly.pdbx_seq_one_letter_code
_entity_poly.pdbx_strand_id
1 'polypeptide(L)'
;MQKYDAKKKYLIIYLCLIAVGVFCMMSRWLNTIDPGIILLPGFLLSHITNFALCMMALLIVGFIVLCFGGKLRIISIATLLIAVLGIVYECLLPFLNTPDIWDAVFGTAGTAVAYIYLVMLKRNGLIAK
;
A
#
# COMPACT_ATOMS: atom_id res chain seq x y z
N MET A 1 -17.39 10.55 17.93
CA MET A 1 -16.60 9.36 17.52
C MET A 1 -15.51 9.13 18.55
N GLN A 2 -15.41 7.93 19.12
CA GLN A 2 -14.34 7.59 20.04
C GLN A 2 -13.01 7.56 19.27
N LYS A 3 -12.01 8.29 19.75
CA LYS A 3 -10.68 8.29 19.17
C LYS A 3 -9.89 7.12 19.75
N TYR A 4 -9.04 6.52 18.93
CA TYR A 4 -8.16 5.44 19.32
C TYR A 4 -6.72 5.83 19.04
N ASP A 5 -5.84 5.49 19.97
CA ASP A 5 -4.40 5.53 19.76
C ASP A 5 -3.91 4.11 19.39
N ALA A 6 -2.91 4.02 18.52
CA ALA A 6 -2.29 2.75 18.17
C ALA A 6 -1.23 2.37 19.22
N LYS A 7 -1.25 1.12 19.70
CA LYS A 7 -0.18 0.55 20.52
C LYS A 7 1.17 0.75 19.81
N LYS A 8 2.21 1.10 20.58
CA LYS A 8 3.56 1.39 20.08
C LYS A 8 4.08 0.35 19.07
N LYS A 9 3.88 -0.95 19.34
CA LYS A 9 4.32 -2.01 18.42
C LYS A 9 3.68 -1.91 17.02
N TYR A 10 2.39 -1.59 16.94
CA TYR A 10 1.69 -1.46 15.65
C TYR A 10 2.03 -0.15 14.97
N LEU A 11 2.30 0.91 15.72
CA LEU A 11 2.81 2.17 15.17
C LEU A 11 4.20 1.98 14.54
N ILE A 12 5.09 1.24 15.20
CA ILE A 12 6.41 0.91 14.64
C ILE A 12 6.24 0.12 13.34
N ILE A 13 5.41 -0.92 13.32
CA ILE A 13 5.16 -1.71 12.09
C ILE A 13 4.60 -0.80 10.98
N TYR A 14 3.66 0.10 11.28
CA TYR A 14 3.14 1.06 10.32
C TYR A 14 4.25 1.93 9.72
N LEU A 15 5.09 2.54 10.57
CA LEU A 15 6.19 3.38 10.12
C LEU A 15 7.22 2.59 9.29
N CYS A 16 7.51 1.34 9.67
CA CYS A 16 8.36 0.46 8.88
C CYS A 16 7.75 0.18 7.50
N LEU A 17 6.44 -0.11 7.40
CA LEU A 17 5.78 -0.34 6.13
C LEU A 17 5.76 0.92 5.25
N ILE A 18 5.55 2.10 5.83
CA ILE A 18 5.67 3.38 5.12
C ILE A 18 7.11 3.59 4.63
N ALA A 19 8.11 3.34 5.47
CA ALA A 19 9.52 3.45 5.09
C ALA A 19 9.89 2.50 3.95
N VAL A 20 9.38 1.26 3.97
CA VAL A 20 9.52 0.30 2.87
C VAL A 20 8.89 0.85 1.59
N GLY A 21 7.66 1.38 1.66
CA GLY A 21 7.00 1.97 0.50
C GLY A 21 7.78 3.16 -0.09
N VAL A 22 8.32 4.03 0.76
CA VAL A 22 9.16 5.15 0.35
C VAL A 22 10.47 4.66 -0.27
N PHE A 23 11.13 3.67 0.34
CA PHE A 23 12.34 3.06 -0.22
C PHE A 23 12.09 2.46 -1.61
N CYS A 24 10.97 1.76 -1.79
CA CYS A 24 10.56 1.19 -3.08
C CYS A 24 10.42 2.28 -4.16
N MET A 25 9.72 3.38 -3.84
CA MET A 25 9.56 4.51 -4.77
C MET A 25 10.89 5.19 -5.09
N MET A 26 11.71 5.47 -4.07
CA MET A 26 13.02 6.08 -4.24
C MET A 26 13.95 5.22 -5.07
N SER A 27 13.91 3.89 -4.90
CA SER A 27 14.72 2.96 -5.69
C SER A 27 14.46 3.12 -7.19
N ARG A 28 13.19 3.18 -7.61
CA ARG A 28 12.83 3.39 -9.03
C ARG A 28 13.13 4.82 -9.50
N TRP A 29 12.87 5.82 -8.67
CA TRP A 29 13.12 7.21 -9.02
C TRP A 29 14.62 7.48 -9.27
N LEU A 30 15.49 6.98 -8.39
CA LEU A 30 16.95 7.09 -8.57
C LEU A 30 17.44 6.38 -9.83
N ASN A 31 16.93 5.17 -10.12
CA ASN A 31 17.27 4.46 -11.36
C ASN A 31 16.79 5.19 -12.62
N THR A 32 15.73 5.98 -12.52
CA THR A 32 15.24 6.81 -13.65
C THR A 32 16.18 7.99 -13.91
N ILE A 33 16.82 8.53 -12.88
CA ILE A 33 17.79 9.63 -12.99
C ILE A 33 19.13 9.11 -13.52
N ASP A 34 19.61 8.01 -12.94
CA ASP A 34 20.84 7.36 -13.34
C ASP A 34 20.59 5.84 -13.46
N PRO A 35 20.50 5.31 -14.69
CA PRO A 35 20.31 3.88 -14.94
C PRO A 35 21.41 2.99 -14.34
N GLY A 36 22.58 3.54 -14.00
CA GLY A 36 23.66 2.83 -13.31
C GLY A 36 23.36 2.52 -11.83
N ILE A 37 22.37 3.19 -11.23
CA ILE A 37 21.95 2.95 -9.85
C ILE A 37 20.96 1.78 -9.81
N ILE A 38 21.43 0.59 -9.43
CA ILE A 38 20.61 -0.63 -9.35
C ILE A 38 20.47 -1.06 -7.88
N LEU A 39 19.39 -0.62 -7.24
CA LEU A 39 19.08 -0.96 -5.84
C LEU A 39 18.18 -2.20 -5.70
N LEU A 40 17.46 -2.55 -6.77
CA LEU A 40 16.59 -3.73 -6.85
C LEU A 40 16.82 -4.44 -8.19
N PRO A 41 16.59 -5.76 -8.27
CA PRO A 41 16.56 -6.49 -9.54
C PRO A 41 15.63 -5.83 -10.55
N GLY A 42 16.02 -5.80 -11.83
CA GLY A 42 15.30 -5.06 -12.88
C GLY A 42 13.80 -5.38 -12.97
N PHE A 43 13.44 -6.67 -12.86
CA PHE A 43 12.02 -7.09 -12.82
C PHE A 43 11.26 -6.55 -11.61
N LEU A 44 11.88 -6.51 -10.41
CA LEU A 44 11.22 -5.90 -9.26
C LEU A 44 11.09 -4.40 -9.47
N LEU A 45 12.17 -3.77 -9.93
CA LEU A 45 12.26 -2.33 -10.12
C LEU A 45 11.18 -1.82 -11.09
N SER A 46 10.86 -2.55 -12.16
CA SER A 46 9.82 -2.17 -13.13
C SER A 46 8.39 -2.15 -12.58
N HIS A 47 8.11 -2.83 -11.46
CA HIS A 47 6.75 -2.95 -10.91
C HIS A 47 6.61 -2.46 -9.45
N ILE A 48 7.74 -2.17 -8.78
CA ILE A 48 7.76 -1.89 -7.34
C ILE A 48 6.99 -0.63 -6.93
N THR A 49 6.84 0.34 -7.85
CA THR A 49 6.08 1.56 -7.56
C THR A 49 4.59 1.29 -7.43
N ASN A 50 4.02 0.36 -8.21
CA ASN A 50 2.59 0.05 -8.09
C ASN A 50 2.32 -0.65 -6.76
N PHE A 51 3.19 -1.59 -6.37
CA PHE A 51 3.19 -2.18 -5.03
C PHE A 51 3.22 -1.11 -3.93
N ALA A 52 4.19 -0.19 -4.00
CA ALA A 52 4.37 0.85 -2.99
C ALA A 52 3.19 1.82 -2.91
N LEU A 53 2.65 2.27 -4.06
CA LEU A 53 1.50 3.17 -4.14
C LEU A 53 0.26 2.54 -3.50
N CYS A 54 -0.13 1.34 -3.94
CA CYS A 54 -1.32 0.67 -3.44
C CYS A 54 -1.20 0.35 -1.94
N MET A 55 -0.02 -0.11 -1.49
CA MET A 55 0.23 -0.38 -0.07
C MET A 55 0.11 0.88 0.77
N MET A 56 0.84 1.95 0.42
CA MET A 56 0.85 3.17 1.22
C MET A 56 -0.49 3.90 1.21
N ALA A 57 -1.17 3.95 0.07
CA ALA A 57 -2.50 4.55 -0.03
C ALA A 57 -3.49 3.90 0.95
N LEU A 58 -3.55 2.57 0.95
CA LEU A 58 -4.44 1.85 1.86
C LEU A 58 -3.98 1.96 3.32
N LEU A 59 -2.68 1.91 3.60
CA LEU A 59 -2.14 2.10 4.95
C LEU A 59 -2.53 3.45 5.53
N ILE A 60 -2.30 4.54 4.79
CA ILE A 60 -2.57 5.90 5.25
C ILE A 60 -4.07 6.07 5.53
N VAL A 61 -4.90 5.75 4.53
CA VAL A 61 -6.37 5.90 4.66
C VAL A 61 -6.91 4.99 5.75
N GLY A 62 -6.53 3.71 5.74
CA GLY A 62 -7.01 2.73 6.70
C GLY A 62 -6.59 3.03 8.13
N PHE A 63 -5.35 3.47 8.34
CA PHE A 63 -4.85 3.83 9.66
C PHE A 63 -5.63 5.01 10.23
N ILE A 64 -5.85 6.07 9.44
CA ILE A 64 -6.68 7.22 9.83
C ILE A 64 -8.10 6.75 10.17
N VAL A 65 -8.74 5.98 9.30
CA VAL A 65 -10.11 5.47 9.52
C VAL A 65 -10.20 4.70 10.84
N LEU A 66 -9.22 3.83 11.16
CA LEU A 66 -9.24 3.06 12.41
C LEU A 66 -9.02 3.92 13.65
N CYS A 67 -8.08 4.86 13.61
CA CYS A 67 -7.79 5.78 14.72
C CYS A 67 -8.95 6.72 15.03
N PHE A 68 -9.79 7.05 14.04
CA PHE A 68 -11.02 7.83 14.23
C PHE A 68 -12.27 6.97 14.53
N GLY A 69 -12.10 5.69 14.86
CA GLY A 69 -13.19 4.81 15.27
C GLY A 69 -14.02 4.25 14.13
N GLY A 70 -13.50 4.33 12.90
CA GLY A 70 -14.10 3.72 11.72
C GLY A 70 -14.16 2.19 11.79
N LYS A 71 -15.00 1.63 10.91
CA LYS A 71 -15.24 0.19 10.82
C LYS A 71 -14.30 -0.45 9.81
N LEU A 72 -13.84 -1.66 10.10
CA LEU A 72 -13.03 -2.47 9.17
C LEU A 72 -13.74 -2.73 7.83
N ARG A 73 -15.09 -2.70 7.81
CA ARG A 73 -15.88 -2.79 6.58
C ARG A 73 -15.54 -1.70 5.56
N ILE A 74 -15.31 -0.47 6.00
CA ILE A 74 -14.93 0.64 5.11
C ILE A 74 -13.57 0.35 4.47
N ILE A 75 -12.63 -0.15 5.27
CA ILE A 75 -11.29 -0.54 4.81
C ILE A 75 -11.37 -1.70 3.83
N SER A 76 -12.20 -2.71 4.11
CA SER A 76 -12.39 -3.86 3.21
C SER A 76 -12.92 -3.43 1.84
N ILE A 77 -13.89 -2.49 1.82
CA ILE A 77 -14.41 -1.90 0.58
C ILE A 77 -13.31 -1.13 -0.14
N ALA A 78 -12.54 -0.29 0.57
CA ALA A 78 -11.43 0.45 -0.02
C ALA A 78 -10.35 -0.46 -0.60
N THR A 79 -9.99 -1.55 0.09
CA THR A 79 -9.05 -2.56 -0.41
C THR A 79 -9.56 -3.18 -1.70
N LEU A 80 -10.82 -3.59 -1.74
CA LEU A 80 -11.42 -4.18 -2.94
C LEU A 80 -11.47 -3.18 -4.09
N LEU A 81 -11.85 -1.92 -3.82
CA LEU A 81 -11.85 -0.86 -4.83
C LEU A 81 -10.44 -0.60 -5.37
N ILE A 82 -9.42 -0.45 -4.53
CA ILE A 82 -8.05 -0.21 -4.99
C ILE A 82 -7.56 -1.39 -5.82
N ALA A 83 -7.80 -2.63 -5.40
CA ALA A 83 -7.38 -3.81 -6.16
C ALA A 83 -8.11 -3.93 -7.51
N VAL A 84 -9.44 -3.78 -7.53
CA VAL A 84 -10.23 -3.87 -8.77
C VAL A 84 -9.89 -2.73 -9.73
N LEU A 85 -9.82 -1.49 -9.24
CA LEU A 85 -9.46 -0.34 -10.06
C LEU A 85 -8.03 -0.48 -10.59
N GLY A 86 -7.10 -0.98 -9.78
CA GLY A 86 -5.74 -1.29 -10.22
C GLY A 86 -5.73 -2.30 -11.36
N ILE A 87 -6.43 -3.43 -11.22
CA ILE A 87 -6.52 -4.44 -12.29
C ILE A 87 -7.16 -3.88 -13.56
N VAL A 88 -8.26 -3.11 -13.43
CA VAL A 88 -8.92 -2.50 -14.59
C VAL A 88 -7.99 -1.50 -15.28
N TYR A 89 -7.31 -0.64 -14.52
CA TYR A 89 -6.39 0.36 -15.02
C TYR A 89 -5.21 -0.28 -15.77
N GLU A 90 -4.59 -1.30 -15.16
CA GLU A 90 -3.40 -1.94 -15.69
C GLU A 90 -3.67 -2.91 -16.85
N CYS A 91 -4.84 -3.58 -16.87
CA CYS A 91 -5.09 -4.64 -17.86
C CYS A 91 -6.10 -4.25 -18.95
N LEU A 92 -7.04 -3.34 -18.66
CA LEU A 92 -8.23 -3.12 -19.51
C LEU A 92 -8.30 -1.72 -20.13
N LEU A 93 -7.44 -0.78 -19.72
CA LEU A 93 -7.41 0.59 -20.25
C LEU A 93 -6.14 0.86 -21.07
N PRO A 94 -5.98 0.24 -22.26
CA PRO A 94 -4.79 0.37 -23.10
C PRO A 94 -4.53 1.80 -23.61
N PHE A 95 -5.55 2.67 -23.54
CA PHE A 95 -5.44 4.08 -23.89
C PHE A 95 -4.84 4.95 -22.76
N LEU A 96 -4.82 4.45 -21.52
CA LEU A 96 -4.23 5.14 -20.35
C LEU A 96 -2.93 4.50 -19.90
N ASN A 97 -2.81 3.17 -19.96
CA ASN A 97 -1.57 2.49 -19.65
C ASN A 97 -1.30 1.35 -20.64
N THR A 98 -0.02 1.01 -20.82
CA THR A 98 0.34 -0.19 -21.57
C THR A 98 -0.11 -1.41 -20.75
N PRO A 99 -0.89 -2.35 -21.32
CA PRO A 99 -1.39 -3.47 -20.55
C PRO A 99 -0.27 -4.29 -19.90
N ASP A 100 -0.23 -4.32 -18.56
CA ASP A 100 0.80 -5.02 -17.78
C ASP A 100 0.20 -5.76 -16.59
N ILE A 101 0.15 -7.09 -16.72
CA ILE A 101 -0.39 -7.97 -15.68
C ILE A 101 0.48 -7.94 -14.41
N TRP A 102 1.79 -7.76 -14.54
CA TRP A 102 2.69 -7.75 -13.39
C TRP A 102 2.49 -6.50 -12.55
N ASP A 103 2.27 -5.34 -13.16
CA ASP A 103 1.91 -4.14 -12.41
C ASP A 103 0.62 -4.36 -11.60
N ALA A 104 -0.40 -4.99 -12.19
CA ALA A 104 -1.64 -5.33 -11.46
C ALA A 104 -1.39 -6.28 -10.29
N VAL A 105 -0.55 -7.30 -10.47
CA VAL A 105 -0.16 -8.26 -9.42
C VAL A 105 0.58 -7.54 -8.29
N PHE A 106 1.53 -6.67 -8.60
CA PHE A 106 2.29 -5.91 -7.60
C PHE A 106 1.39 -4.95 -6.83
N GLY A 107 0.51 -4.21 -7.52
CA GLY A 107 -0.47 -3.33 -6.88
C GLY A 107 -1.39 -4.10 -5.92
N THR A 108 -1.90 -5.25 -6.36
CA THR A 108 -2.76 -6.13 -5.55
C THR A 108 -2.02 -6.71 -4.35
N ALA A 109 -0.76 -7.12 -4.52
CA ALA A 109 0.09 -7.59 -3.43
C ALA A 109 0.33 -6.50 -2.38
N GLY A 110 0.60 -5.27 -2.81
CA GLY A 110 0.77 -4.11 -1.92
C GLY A 110 -0.49 -3.82 -1.12
N THR A 111 -1.66 -3.87 -1.77
CA THR A 111 -2.95 -3.71 -1.07
C THR A 111 -3.21 -4.83 -0.07
N ALA A 112 -2.87 -6.08 -0.40
CA ALA A 112 -3.03 -7.21 0.50
C ALA A 112 -2.17 -7.06 1.77
N VAL A 113 -0.89 -6.69 1.63
CA VAL A 113 0.02 -6.43 2.76
C VAL A 113 -0.55 -5.35 3.69
N ALA A 114 -0.99 -4.23 3.13
CA ALA A 114 -1.61 -3.14 3.88
C ALA A 114 -2.88 -3.59 4.60
N TYR A 115 -3.75 -4.36 3.93
CA TYR A 115 -4.99 -4.86 4.51
C TYR A 115 -4.73 -5.81 5.68
N ILE A 116 -3.80 -6.75 5.55
CA ILE A 116 -3.41 -7.67 6.64
C ILE A 116 -2.97 -6.89 7.87
N TYR A 117 -2.12 -5.88 7.70
CA TYR A 117 -1.70 -5.01 8.79
C TYR A 117 -2.91 -4.32 9.46
N LEU A 118 -3.83 -3.75 8.69
CA LEU A 118 -4.98 -3.02 9.22
C LEU A 118 -5.96 -3.94 9.97
N VAL A 119 -6.14 -5.18 9.53
CA VAL A 119 -6.90 -6.20 10.25
C VAL A 119 -6.27 -6.49 11.61
N MET A 120 -4.94 -6.66 11.66
CA MET A 120 -4.21 -6.89 12.90
C MET A 120 -4.27 -5.68 13.84
N LEU A 121 -4.14 -4.48 13.30
CA LEU A 121 -4.28 -3.22 14.05
C LEU A 121 -5.67 -3.12 14.68
N LYS A 122 -6.74 -3.35 13.91
CA LYS A 122 -8.12 -3.28 14.43
C LYS A 122 -8.38 -4.30 15.54
N ARG A 123 -7.90 -5.53 15.38
CA ARG A 123 -8.16 -6.61 16.35
C ARG A 123 -7.42 -6.39 17.66
N ASN A 124 -6.14 -6.03 17.58
CA ASN A 124 -5.22 -6.18 18.72
C ASN A 124 -4.45 -4.91 19.08
N GLY A 125 -4.51 -3.88 18.22
CA GLY A 125 -3.59 -2.74 18.23
C GLY A 125 -4.17 -1.39 18.63
N LEU A 126 -5.49 -1.23 18.69
CA LEU A 126 -6.13 0.04 19.09
C LEU A 126 -6.35 0.10 20.61
N ILE A 127 -6.13 1.28 21.19
CA ILE A 127 -6.42 1.63 22.59
C ILE A 127 -7.39 2.80 22.57
N ALA A 128 -8.50 2.72 23.31
CA ALA A 128 -9.42 3.83 23.45
C ALA A 128 -8.72 5.02 24.12
N LYS A 129 -8.93 6.21 23.56
CA LYS A 129 -8.50 7.48 24.14
C LYS A 129 -9.62 8.14 24.92
#